data_AF-A0A2T9XRT7-F1
#
_entry.id   AF-A0A2T9XRT7-F1
#
_cell.length_a   1.000
_cell.length_b   1.000
_cell.length_c   1.000
_cell.angle_alpha   90.00
_cell.angle_beta   90.00
_cell.angle_gamma   90.00
#
_symmetry.space_group_name_H-M   'P 1'
#
loop_
_entity.id
_entity.type
_entity.pdbx_description
1 polymer ?
#
loop_
_entity_poly.entity_id
_entity_poly.type
_entity_poly.pdbx_seq_one_letter_code
_entity_poly.pdbx_strand_id
1 'polypeptide(L)'
;MSEHASRADDTDVSVVARSFVVRALLEGDTTTGGPEARWHGFVTDTQTGLRSAWRRPSEVARFMDRLLVTEPARIAAQPAGARFALGGLAVAGPALTDVVTDMLAVLGERLPTPVPAVPAIPDPNVTLERVAEKLVGLGNQRGTDPTGPLGARTLRGGRLDARVRFQVWAGTAPAADAAMQTLHTTLLDDADELRAAGFLKLAAAGTTLAEPVDTIPAWRKATSFDVLYEYRYVDEDDAASLIARIPVTTDPEASGSPAREVGTVVDELVRWDEEVAPTLVVHGPAAVSRVAALTFVPGPPLGGTVTFRRTSGSGAPVTSFGDLDAFLAATSGDTPTHTDADVTLAPADAFTALGPAAPGPTLGDWDTDGTPDAYTGVDRRLDAPVRLAHPTDRFEIAYAPPPGPATGLDQTAVVYLRVNPP
;
A
#
# COMPACT_ATOMS: atom_id res chain seq x y z
N MET A 1 -16.52 55.30 18.85
CA MET A 1 -17.02 55.14 17.47
C MET A 1 -15.84 55.14 16.51
N SER A 2 -15.40 53.96 16.10
CA SER A 2 -14.89 53.63 14.76
C SER A 2 -14.29 52.23 14.84
N GLU A 3 -15.15 51.24 14.60
CA GLU A 3 -14.73 49.91 14.15
C GLU A 3 -14.05 50.05 12.79
N HIS A 4 -12.82 49.56 12.67
CA HIS A 4 -12.24 49.18 11.40
C HIS A 4 -11.94 47.69 11.47
N ALA A 5 -12.87 46.93 10.90
CA ALA A 5 -12.76 45.51 10.65
C ALA A 5 -11.59 45.25 9.70
N SER A 6 -10.57 44.55 10.20
CA SER A 6 -9.55 43.90 9.39
C SER A 6 -10.19 42.71 8.68
N ARG A 7 -10.34 42.83 7.36
CA ARG A 7 -10.76 41.74 6.48
C ARG A 7 -9.49 41.10 5.91
N ALA A 8 -8.98 40.10 6.62
CA ALA A 8 -8.00 39.16 6.07
C ALA A 8 -8.78 38.11 5.27
N ASP A 9 -8.72 38.24 3.94
CA ASP A 9 -9.22 37.24 3.00
C ASP A 9 -8.04 36.28 2.74
N ASP A 10 -7.84 35.35 3.67
CA ASP A 10 -6.85 34.28 3.56
C ASP A 10 -7.58 33.07 2.95
N THR A 11 -7.76 33.09 1.63
CA THR A 11 -8.25 31.91 0.90
C THR A 11 -7.11 30.91 0.80
N ASP A 12 -7.01 30.08 1.83
CA ASP A 12 -6.23 28.85 1.85
C ASP A 12 -6.79 27.91 0.76
N VAL A 13 -6.17 27.90 -0.41
CA VAL A 13 -6.58 27.05 -1.54
C VAL A 13 -6.12 25.63 -1.22
N SER A 14 -6.95 24.90 -0.47
CA SER A 14 -6.77 23.46 -0.26
C SER A 14 -6.75 22.75 -1.61
N VAL A 15 -5.56 22.29 -2.02
CA VAL A 15 -5.38 21.48 -3.21
C VAL A 15 -5.87 20.07 -2.89
N VAL A 16 -7.10 19.75 -3.29
CA VAL A 16 -7.67 18.41 -3.15
C VAL A 16 -7.12 17.52 -4.26
N ALA A 17 -6.20 16.62 -3.92
CA ALA A 17 -5.75 15.57 -4.83
C ALA A 17 -6.87 14.53 -5.02
N ARG A 18 -7.18 14.18 -6.28
CA ARG A 18 -8.20 13.18 -6.65
C ARG A 18 -7.61 12.20 -7.66
N SER A 19 -7.81 10.92 -7.42
CA SER A 19 -7.22 9.84 -8.23
C SER A 19 -8.29 9.18 -9.09
N PHE A 20 -7.89 8.76 -10.30
CA PHE A 20 -8.77 8.13 -11.27
C PHE A 20 -8.06 6.94 -11.93
N VAL A 21 -8.79 5.85 -12.13
CA VAL A 21 -8.30 4.69 -12.90
C VAL A 21 -8.93 4.72 -14.28
N VAL A 22 -8.11 4.78 -15.32
CA VAL A 22 -8.55 4.71 -16.72
C VAL A 22 -8.17 3.35 -17.29
N ARG A 23 -9.17 2.52 -17.59
CA ARG A 23 -8.99 1.26 -18.32
C ARG A 23 -9.26 1.53 -19.80
N ALA A 24 -8.28 1.24 -20.65
CA ALA A 24 -8.36 1.40 -22.09
C ALA A 24 -8.27 0.04 -22.79
N LEU A 25 -9.12 -0.17 -23.80
CA LEU A 25 -9.17 -1.32 -24.68
C LEU A 25 -8.99 -0.80 -26.10
N LEU A 26 -8.17 -1.49 -26.89
CA LEU A 26 -7.98 -1.19 -28.30
C LEU A 26 -8.83 -2.15 -29.14
N GLU A 27 -9.77 -1.60 -29.90
CA GLU A 27 -10.63 -2.35 -30.80
C GLU A 27 -10.19 -2.08 -32.24
N GLY A 28 -9.73 -3.11 -32.94
CA GLY A 28 -9.25 -3.04 -34.32
C GLY A 28 -8.08 -3.99 -34.59
N ASP A 29 -8.14 -4.71 -35.71
CA ASP A 29 -7.07 -5.60 -36.15
C ASP A 29 -5.96 -4.78 -36.81
N THR A 30 -4.77 -4.76 -36.21
CA THR A 30 -3.62 -4.02 -36.72
C THR A 30 -3.02 -4.64 -37.99
N THR A 31 -3.51 -5.80 -38.43
CA THR A 31 -2.87 -6.61 -39.47
C THR A 31 -3.52 -6.59 -40.84
N THR A 32 -4.78 -6.12 -40.99
CA THR A 32 -5.53 -6.33 -42.24
C THR A 32 -6.33 -5.13 -42.74
N GLY A 33 -5.76 -3.91 -42.77
CA GLY A 33 -6.38 -2.76 -43.47
C GLY A 33 -7.84 -2.46 -43.10
N GLY A 34 -8.29 -2.97 -41.93
CA GLY A 34 -9.64 -2.89 -41.42
C GLY A 34 -9.90 -1.54 -40.75
N PRO A 35 -11.08 -1.34 -40.15
CA PRO A 35 -11.46 -0.07 -39.54
C PRO A 35 -10.39 0.40 -38.55
N GLU A 36 -10.06 1.70 -38.61
CA GLU A 36 -9.04 2.35 -37.78
C GLU A 36 -9.10 1.88 -36.33
N ALA A 37 -7.93 1.54 -35.76
CA ALA A 37 -7.82 1.11 -34.38
C ALA A 37 -8.41 2.19 -33.45
N ARG A 38 -9.44 1.82 -32.68
CA ARG A 38 -10.18 2.73 -31.81
C ARG A 38 -9.97 2.34 -30.35
N TRP A 39 -9.51 3.30 -29.57
CA TRP A 39 -9.44 3.17 -28.12
C TRP A 39 -10.78 3.50 -27.49
N HIS A 40 -11.26 2.62 -26.62
CA HIS A 40 -12.43 2.85 -25.77
C HIS A 40 -12.21 2.23 -24.40
N GLY A 41 -13.06 2.53 -23.43
CA GLY A 41 -12.88 1.94 -22.11
C GLY A 41 -13.74 2.57 -21.03
N PHE A 42 -13.21 2.58 -19.80
CA PHE A 42 -13.88 3.15 -18.64
C PHE A 42 -12.91 4.00 -17.83
N VAL A 43 -13.43 5.05 -17.21
CA VAL A 43 -12.76 5.83 -16.17
C VAL A 43 -13.54 5.65 -14.87
N THR A 44 -12.83 5.41 -13.78
CA THR A 44 -13.39 5.24 -12.44
C THR A 44 -12.73 6.23 -11.49
N ASP A 45 -13.52 7.00 -10.75
CA ASP A 45 -13.05 7.78 -9.61
C ASP A 45 -12.75 6.84 -8.43
N THR A 46 -11.52 6.85 -7.93
CA THR A 46 -11.10 5.91 -6.88
C THR A 46 -11.70 6.23 -5.52
N GLN A 47 -12.15 7.48 -5.30
CA GLN A 47 -12.75 7.89 -4.03
C GLN A 47 -14.23 7.52 -3.96
N THR A 48 -14.98 7.74 -5.06
CA THR A 48 -16.43 7.56 -5.07
C THR A 48 -16.88 6.24 -5.71
N GLY A 49 -15.99 5.55 -6.44
CA GLY A 49 -16.32 4.37 -7.24
C GLY A 49 -17.16 4.69 -8.48
N LEU A 50 -17.48 5.97 -8.74
CA LEU A 50 -18.22 6.39 -9.92
C LEU A 50 -17.46 6.00 -11.18
N ARG A 51 -18.14 5.33 -12.10
CA ARG A 51 -17.56 4.81 -13.34
C ARG A 51 -18.29 5.38 -14.56
N SER A 52 -17.54 5.85 -15.54
CA SER A 52 -18.06 6.27 -16.84
C SER A 52 -17.35 5.53 -17.96
N ALA A 53 -18.12 5.01 -18.91
CA ALA A 53 -17.57 4.54 -20.17
C ALA A 53 -17.07 5.75 -20.99
N TRP A 54 -16.04 5.54 -21.81
CA TRP A 54 -15.55 6.51 -22.77
C TRP A 54 -15.25 5.84 -24.11
N ARG A 55 -15.58 6.53 -25.20
CA ARG A 55 -15.23 6.15 -26.59
C ARG A 55 -14.28 7.15 -27.23
N ARG A 56 -14.05 8.28 -26.55
CA ARG A 56 -13.10 9.33 -26.96
C ARG A 56 -12.33 9.80 -25.73
N PRO A 57 -11.02 10.08 -25.82
CA PRO A 57 -10.24 10.57 -24.68
C PRO A 57 -10.82 11.83 -24.02
N SER A 58 -11.49 12.70 -24.78
CA SER A 58 -12.16 13.90 -24.26
C SER A 58 -13.27 13.61 -23.25
N GLU A 59 -13.86 12.42 -23.28
CA GLU A 59 -14.90 12.01 -22.34
C GLU A 59 -14.32 11.66 -20.96
N VAL A 60 -13.06 11.21 -20.92
CA VAL A 60 -12.30 11.00 -19.66
C VAL A 60 -12.04 12.33 -18.98
N ALA A 61 -11.51 13.31 -19.71
CA ALA A 61 -11.25 14.66 -19.18
C ALA A 61 -12.54 15.31 -18.67
N ARG A 62 -13.64 15.26 -19.45
CA ARG A 62 -14.94 15.79 -19.00
C ARG A 62 -15.49 15.11 -17.76
N PHE A 63 -15.22 13.82 -17.57
CA PHE A 63 -15.63 13.10 -16.38
C PHE A 63 -14.82 13.57 -15.16
N MET A 64 -13.50 13.69 -15.30
CA MET A 64 -12.61 14.21 -14.26
C MET A 64 -12.98 15.65 -13.89
N ASP A 65 -13.10 16.53 -14.87
CA ASP A 65 -13.45 17.95 -14.68
C ASP A 65 -14.79 18.11 -13.96
N ARG A 66 -15.80 17.33 -14.36
CA ARG A 66 -17.11 17.35 -13.70
C ARG A 66 -16.98 17.01 -12.22
N LEU A 67 -16.22 15.98 -11.88
CA LEU A 67 -16.05 15.57 -10.49
C LEU A 67 -15.23 16.59 -9.69
N LEU A 68 -14.19 17.15 -10.29
CA LEU A 68 -13.36 18.20 -9.68
C LEU A 68 -14.13 19.51 -9.44
N VAL A 69 -15.07 19.87 -10.32
CA VAL A 69 -15.85 21.11 -10.21
C VAL A 69 -17.09 20.94 -9.32
N THR A 70 -17.71 19.76 -9.26
CA THR A 70 -19.03 19.58 -8.61
C THR A 70 -18.95 19.32 -7.10
N GLU A 71 -17.80 18.94 -6.52
CA GLU A 71 -17.72 18.56 -5.10
C GLU A 71 -16.50 19.07 -4.30
N PRO A 72 -16.21 20.38 -4.22
CA PRO A 72 -15.34 20.88 -3.15
C PRO A 72 -16.03 20.82 -1.76
N ALA A 73 -17.37 20.88 -1.69
CA ALA A 73 -18.11 21.04 -0.42
C ALA A 73 -18.44 19.73 0.33
N ARG A 74 -18.29 18.54 -0.28
CA ARG A 74 -18.59 17.25 0.36
C ARG A 74 -17.36 16.53 0.92
N ILE A 75 -16.17 16.86 0.43
CA ILE A 75 -14.91 16.19 0.80
C ILE A 75 -14.43 16.62 2.19
N ALA A 76 -14.73 17.86 2.63
CA ALA A 76 -14.45 18.32 3.99
C ALA A 76 -15.32 17.62 5.08
N ALA A 77 -16.32 16.82 4.70
CA ALA A 77 -17.28 16.20 5.61
C ALA A 77 -17.30 14.66 5.58
N GLN A 78 -16.38 14.00 4.85
CA GLN A 78 -16.32 12.54 4.78
C GLN A 78 -15.16 11.98 5.63
N PRO A 79 -15.42 11.05 6.56
CA PRO A 79 -14.36 10.37 7.31
C PRO A 79 -13.59 9.42 6.39
N ALA A 80 -12.28 9.31 6.64
CA ALA A 80 -11.26 8.66 5.81
C ALA A 80 -11.37 7.11 5.65
N GLY A 81 -12.54 6.51 5.86
CA GLY A 81 -12.71 5.06 6.06
C GLY A 81 -13.26 4.25 4.88
N ALA A 82 -13.57 4.84 3.72
CA ALA A 82 -14.14 4.09 2.59
C ALA A 82 -13.08 3.70 1.55
N ARG A 83 -12.20 2.75 1.89
CA ARG A 83 -11.29 2.11 0.94
C ARG A 83 -11.94 0.83 0.42
N PHE A 84 -12.32 0.79 -0.86
CA PHE A 84 -12.69 -0.46 -1.53
C PHE A 84 -11.46 -1.09 -2.17
N ALA A 85 -11.09 -2.27 -1.67
CA ALA A 85 -10.12 -3.17 -2.27
C ALA A 85 -10.63 -3.68 -3.62
N LEU A 86 -9.94 -3.31 -4.71
CA LEU A 86 -10.07 -3.94 -6.01
C LEU A 86 -8.70 -4.50 -6.39
N GLY A 87 -8.54 -5.81 -6.15
CA GLY A 87 -7.58 -6.74 -6.73
C GLY A 87 -6.39 -6.13 -7.49
N GLY A 88 -5.40 -5.73 -6.73
CA GLY A 88 -4.07 -5.30 -7.15
C GLY A 88 -3.36 -4.87 -5.88
N LEU A 89 -2.39 -5.66 -5.42
CA LEU A 89 -1.57 -5.47 -4.23
C LEU A 89 -1.13 -4.00 -4.08
N ALA A 90 -1.91 -3.19 -3.38
CA ALA A 90 -1.57 -1.84 -3.00
C ALA A 90 -0.84 -1.93 -1.67
N VAL A 91 0.41 -2.35 -1.74
CA VAL A 91 1.33 -2.42 -0.60
C VAL A 91 1.74 -1.01 -0.20
N ALA A 92 1.77 -0.74 1.10
CA ALA A 92 2.11 0.55 1.69
C ALA A 92 3.57 0.94 1.40
N GLY A 93 3.81 1.57 0.25
CA GLY A 93 5.05 2.30 0.04
C GLY A 93 5.15 3.50 0.98
N PRO A 94 6.36 4.05 1.21
CA PRO A 94 6.51 5.30 1.95
C PRO A 94 5.62 6.37 1.34
N ALA A 95 5.02 7.22 2.19
CA ALA A 95 4.14 8.26 1.67
C ALA A 95 4.93 9.15 0.71
N LEU A 96 4.32 9.55 -0.41
CA LEU A 96 4.97 10.40 -1.41
C LEU A 96 5.57 11.67 -0.78
N THR A 97 4.91 12.21 0.24
CA THR A 97 5.38 13.36 1.02
C THR A 97 6.73 13.11 1.68
N ASP A 98 6.94 11.92 2.26
CA ASP A 98 8.18 11.57 2.96
C ASP A 98 9.31 11.43 1.95
N VAL A 99 9.05 10.74 0.84
CA VAL A 99 10.02 10.58 -0.25
C VAL A 99 10.43 11.93 -0.87
N VAL A 100 9.46 12.83 -1.07
CA VAL A 100 9.74 14.19 -1.55
C VAL A 100 10.53 14.99 -0.51
N THR A 101 10.20 14.85 0.77
CA THR A 101 10.91 15.52 1.86
C THR A 101 12.37 15.08 1.92
N ASP A 102 12.63 13.78 1.84
CA ASP A 102 13.97 13.22 1.80
C ASP A 102 14.74 13.69 0.56
N MET A 103 14.10 13.67 -0.61
CA MET A 103 14.70 14.19 -1.85
C MET A 103 15.09 15.67 -1.71
N LEU A 104 14.21 16.50 -1.14
CA LEU A 104 14.48 17.93 -0.95
C LEU A 104 15.53 18.17 0.14
N ALA A 105 15.59 17.33 1.19
CA ALA A 105 16.61 17.42 2.22
C ALA A 105 18.02 17.18 1.64
N VAL A 106 18.19 16.12 0.84
CA VAL A 106 19.48 15.82 0.18
C VAL A 106 19.93 16.97 -0.74
N LEU A 107 18.99 17.56 -1.50
CA LEU A 107 19.28 18.73 -2.33
C LEU A 107 19.55 19.99 -1.50
N GLY A 108 18.87 20.14 -0.37
CA GLY A 108 19.00 21.28 0.55
C GLY A 108 20.38 21.37 1.19
N GLU A 109 21.01 20.23 1.48
CA GLU A 109 22.40 20.17 1.97
C GLU A 109 23.42 20.82 1.03
N ARG A 110 23.09 20.96 -0.27
CA ARG A 110 23.95 21.58 -1.29
C ARG A 110 23.69 23.07 -1.47
N LEU A 111 22.76 23.64 -0.71
CA LEU A 111 22.53 25.09 -0.70
C LEU A 111 23.76 25.81 -0.12
N PRO A 112 24.13 26.96 -0.69
CA PRO A 112 25.22 27.76 -0.14
C PRO A 112 24.87 28.21 1.28
N THR A 113 25.87 28.20 2.17
CA THR A 113 25.67 28.63 3.56
C THR A 113 25.14 30.06 3.61
N PRO A 114 24.13 30.35 4.47
CA PRO A 114 23.63 31.70 4.65
C PRO A 114 24.77 32.66 5.00
N VAL A 115 24.78 33.86 4.40
CA VAL A 115 25.77 34.88 4.71
C VAL A 115 25.37 35.56 6.02
N PRO A 116 26.11 35.38 7.14
CA PRO A 116 25.67 35.76 8.48
C PRO A 116 25.63 37.29 8.75
N ALA A 117 25.89 38.11 7.74
CA ALA A 117 26.16 39.54 7.91
C ALA A 117 24.95 40.47 7.64
N VAL A 118 23.81 39.96 7.19
CA VAL A 118 22.64 40.82 6.88
C VAL A 118 21.39 40.32 7.63
N PRO A 119 21.05 40.92 8.78
CA PRO A 119 19.78 40.61 9.45
C PRO A 119 18.61 40.98 8.50
N ALA A 120 17.65 40.07 8.35
CA ALA A 120 16.44 40.16 7.51
C ALA A 120 16.51 39.62 6.06
N ILE A 121 17.56 38.89 5.68
CA ILE A 121 17.55 38.14 4.40
C ILE A 121 17.07 36.70 4.65
N PRO A 122 16.10 36.17 3.86
CA PRO A 122 15.68 34.77 3.94
C PRO A 122 16.82 33.80 3.63
N ASP A 123 16.79 32.62 4.27
CA ASP A 123 17.74 31.56 3.95
C ASP A 123 17.53 31.03 2.52
N PRO A 124 18.61 30.60 1.86
CA PRO A 124 18.50 29.83 0.62
C PRO A 124 17.60 28.61 0.85
N ASN A 125 16.81 28.24 -0.16
CA ASN A 125 15.91 27.09 -0.06
C ASN A 125 15.80 26.34 -1.39
N VAL A 126 15.25 25.12 -1.31
CA VAL A 126 14.87 24.32 -2.47
C VAL A 126 13.39 23.96 -2.31
N THR A 127 12.63 24.15 -3.38
CA THR A 127 11.17 23.95 -3.39
C THR A 127 10.77 23.07 -4.56
N LEU A 128 9.67 22.33 -4.43
CA LEU A 128 9.13 21.49 -5.48
C LEU A 128 8.19 22.32 -6.37
N GLU A 129 8.41 22.32 -7.69
CA GLU A 129 7.51 22.97 -8.66
C GLU A 129 6.51 21.98 -9.27
N ARG A 130 6.96 20.76 -9.58
CA ARG A 130 6.11 19.66 -10.06
C ARG A 130 6.71 18.33 -9.63
N VAL A 131 5.86 17.33 -9.44
CA VAL A 131 6.26 15.94 -9.22
C VAL A 131 5.31 15.02 -9.97
N ALA A 132 5.87 13.99 -10.60
CA ALA A 132 5.12 12.88 -11.16
C ALA A 132 5.80 11.57 -10.77
N GLU A 133 5.02 10.63 -10.25
CA GLU A 133 5.51 9.30 -9.93
C GLU A 133 5.67 8.46 -11.20
N LYS A 134 6.72 7.64 -11.23
CA LYS A 134 7.04 6.68 -12.28
C LYS A 134 7.38 5.34 -11.67
N LEU A 135 6.95 4.28 -12.35
CA LEU A 135 7.22 2.92 -11.92
C LEU A 135 8.70 2.55 -12.11
N VAL A 136 9.20 1.69 -11.22
CA VAL A 136 10.51 1.04 -11.34
C VAL A 136 10.30 -0.44 -11.66
N GLY A 137 11.06 -0.99 -12.61
CA GLY A 137 10.95 -2.41 -12.97
C GLY A 137 9.54 -2.83 -13.44
N LEU A 138 9.23 -4.11 -13.30
CA LEU A 138 7.88 -4.64 -13.50
C LEU A 138 7.12 -4.53 -12.18
N GLY A 139 6.07 -3.71 -12.14
CA GLY A 139 5.21 -3.59 -10.96
C GLY A 139 5.88 -3.02 -9.69
N ASN A 140 6.79 -2.06 -9.82
CA ASN A 140 7.53 -1.42 -8.69
C ASN A 140 8.52 -2.34 -7.96
N GLN A 141 8.89 -3.46 -8.56
CA GLN A 141 9.86 -4.39 -8.01
C GLN A 141 11.26 -4.10 -8.55
N ARG A 142 12.24 -4.05 -7.65
CA ARG A 142 13.66 -3.87 -7.98
C ARG A 142 14.45 -5.17 -7.86
N GLY A 143 14.04 -6.07 -6.96
CA GLY A 143 14.68 -7.37 -6.77
C GLY A 143 14.17 -8.07 -5.52
N THR A 144 14.76 -9.22 -5.21
CA THR A 144 14.52 -9.98 -3.99
C THR A 144 15.84 -10.23 -3.29
N ASP A 145 15.90 -9.98 -1.98
CA ASP A 145 17.08 -10.22 -1.15
C ASP A 145 16.84 -11.45 -0.24
N PRO A 146 17.57 -12.57 -0.44
CA PRO A 146 17.42 -13.76 0.39
C PRO A 146 18.01 -13.53 1.79
N THR A 147 17.17 -13.17 2.77
CA THR A 147 17.58 -13.04 4.17
C THR A 147 17.47 -14.37 4.90
N GLY A 148 18.50 -15.22 4.73
CA GLY A 148 18.70 -16.40 5.56
C GLY A 148 17.61 -17.48 5.43
N PRO A 149 17.46 -18.37 6.43
CA PRO A 149 16.53 -19.51 6.36
C PRO A 149 15.04 -19.15 6.56
N LEU A 150 14.73 -17.87 6.77
CA LEU A 150 13.38 -17.39 7.16
C LEU A 150 12.62 -16.67 6.04
N GLY A 151 13.20 -16.52 4.84
CA GLY A 151 12.50 -15.99 3.67
C GLY A 151 13.33 -15.04 2.81
N ALA A 152 12.74 -14.61 1.68
CA ALA A 152 13.30 -13.58 0.81
C ALA A 152 12.53 -12.26 1.01
N ARG A 153 13.25 -11.16 1.23
CA ARG A 153 12.69 -9.81 1.28
C ARG A 153 12.50 -9.28 -0.14
N THR A 154 11.36 -8.65 -0.42
CA THR A 154 11.16 -7.99 -1.71
C THR A 154 11.71 -6.56 -1.63
N LEU A 155 12.72 -6.26 -2.44
CA LEU A 155 13.22 -4.89 -2.60
C LEU A 155 12.33 -4.16 -3.59
N ARG A 156 11.61 -3.15 -3.11
CA ARG A 156 10.74 -2.31 -3.92
C ARG A 156 11.37 -0.93 -4.13
N GLY A 157 10.85 -0.21 -5.11
CA GLY A 157 11.28 1.15 -5.37
C GLY A 157 10.34 1.88 -6.31
N GLY A 158 10.47 3.20 -6.31
CA GLY A 158 9.75 4.10 -7.20
C GLY A 158 10.67 5.15 -7.78
N ARG A 159 10.17 5.88 -8.77
CA ARG A 159 10.86 7.02 -9.38
C ARG A 159 10.00 8.27 -9.29
N LEU A 160 10.62 9.40 -9.02
CA LEU A 160 10.01 10.72 -9.11
C LEU A 160 10.62 11.47 -10.28
N ASP A 161 9.78 11.87 -11.24
CA ASP A 161 10.10 12.89 -12.24
C ASP A 161 9.63 14.24 -11.69
N ALA A 162 10.57 15.01 -11.16
CA ALA A 162 10.30 16.26 -10.48
C ALA A 162 10.95 17.44 -11.19
N ARG A 163 10.40 18.64 -10.95
CA ARG A 163 11.16 19.89 -11.14
C ARG A 163 11.28 20.56 -9.80
N VAL A 164 12.50 20.90 -9.42
CA VAL A 164 12.82 21.59 -8.18
C VAL A 164 13.35 22.98 -8.52
N ARG A 165 13.07 23.96 -7.65
CA ARG A 165 13.57 25.32 -7.74
C ARG A 165 14.42 25.64 -6.53
N PHE A 166 15.69 25.94 -6.78
CA PHE A 166 16.57 26.54 -5.80
C PHE A 166 16.39 28.05 -5.81
N GLN A 167 16.35 28.65 -4.63
CA GLN A 167 16.35 30.10 -4.46
C GLN A 167 17.51 30.49 -3.56
N VAL A 168 18.30 31.44 -4.02
CA VAL A 168 19.37 32.05 -3.24
C VAL A 168 19.08 33.53 -3.03
N TRP A 169 19.52 34.03 -1.89
CA TRP A 169 19.31 35.40 -1.46
C TRP A 169 20.64 36.03 -1.06
N ALA A 170 20.83 37.31 -1.37
CA ALA A 170 22.03 38.05 -0.97
C ALA A 170 21.77 39.55 -0.85
N GLY A 171 22.64 40.28 -0.16
CA GLY A 171 22.52 41.74 -0.01
C GLY A 171 22.81 42.54 -1.30
N THR A 172 23.45 41.92 -2.30
CA THR A 172 23.80 42.57 -3.57
C THR A 172 23.63 41.61 -4.75
N ALA A 173 23.38 42.14 -5.96
CA ALA A 173 23.25 41.33 -7.16
C ALA A 173 24.48 40.44 -7.45
N PRO A 174 25.74 40.95 -7.36
CA PRO A 174 26.92 40.12 -7.58
C PRO A 174 27.09 39.01 -6.53
N ALA A 175 26.65 39.23 -5.28
CA ALA A 175 26.68 38.20 -4.25
C ALA A 175 25.64 37.11 -4.51
N ALA A 176 24.46 37.46 -5.03
CA ALA A 176 23.46 36.47 -5.46
C ALA A 176 23.96 35.64 -6.66
N ASP A 177 24.67 36.27 -7.59
CA ASP A 177 25.32 35.58 -8.71
C ASP A 177 26.41 34.62 -8.24
N ALA A 178 27.27 35.06 -7.32
CA ALA A 178 28.32 34.23 -6.73
C ALA A 178 27.73 33.03 -5.96
N ALA A 179 26.68 33.24 -5.16
CA ALA A 179 25.99 32.17 -4.44
C ALA A 179 25.37 31.14 -5.40
N MET A 180 24.77 31.59 -6.50
CA MET A 180 24.23 30.71 -7.55
C MET A 180 25.34 29.92 -8.25
N GLN A 181 26.49 30.56 -8.52
CA GLN A 181 27.64 29.88 -9.10
C GLN A 181 28.19 28.81 -8.15
N THR A 182 28.29 29.10 -6.85
CA THR A 182 28.66 28.12 -5.82
C THR A 182 27.71 26.93 -5.83
N LEU A 183 26.39 27.17 -5.83
CA LEU A 183 25.39 26.09 -5.91
C LEU A 183 25.62 25.20 -7.15
N HIS A 184 25.82 25.80 -8.33
CA HIS A 184 26.08 25.03 -9.55
C HIS A 184 27.37 24.20 -9.45
N THR A 185 28.44 24.77 -8.91
CA THR A 185 29.70 24.04 -8.70
C THR A 185 29.51 22.89 -7.72
N THR A 186 28.87 23.12 -6.57
CA THR A 186 28.60 22.09 -5.56
C THR A 186 27.75 20.94 -6.13
N LEU A 187 26.70 21.24 -6.89
CA LEU A 187 25.87 20.19 -7.53
C LEU A 187 26.65 19.37 -8.58
N LEU A 188 27.64 19.97 -9.24
CA LEU A 188 28.50 19.28 -10.20
C LEU A 188 29.57 18.43 -9.50
N ASP A 189 30.18 18.97 -8.44
CA ASP A 189 31.19 18.29 -7.64
C ASP A 189 30.59 17.08 -6.89
N ASP A 190 29.36 17.20 -6.39
CA ASP A 190 28.64 16.14 -5.66
C ASP A 190 27.87 15.18 -6.58
N ALA A 191 28.09 15.21 -7.90
CA ALA A 191 27.29 14.44 -8.84
C ALA A 191 27.29 12.92 -8.56
N ASP A 192 28.41 12.37 -8.06
CA ASP A 192 28.51 10.97 -7.70
C ASP A 192 27.80 10.64 -6.37
N GLU A 193 27.85 11.55 -5.40
CA GLU A 193 27.09 11.44 -4.15
C GLU A 193 25.59 11.49 -4.40
N LEU A 194 25.14 12.43 -5.23
CA LEU A 194 23.75 12.54 -5.65
C LEU A 194 23.30 11.28 -6.39
N ARG A 195 24.15 10.70 -7.25
CA ARG A 195 23.84 9.42 -7.91
C ARG A 195 23.70 8.28 -6.90
N ALA A 196 24.60 8.21 -5.91
CA ALA A 196 24.52 7.22 -4.83
C ALA A 196 23.25 7.38 -3.98
N ALA A 197 22.81 8.62 -3.76
CA ALA A 197 21.58 8.96 -3.05
C ALA A 197 20.29 8.72 -3.88
N GLY A 198 20.39 8.39 -5.17
CA GLY A 198 19.25 8.04 -6.03
C GLY A 198 18.92 9.03 -7.14
N PHE A 199 19.69 10.11 -7.31
CA PHE A 199 19.47 11.09 -8.39
C PHE A 199 20.04 10.56 -9.72
N LEU A 200 19.17 10.00 -10.55
CA LEU A 200 19.52 9.44 -11.86
C LEU A 200 19.70 10.52 -12.94
N LYS A 201 19.01 11.65 -12.78
CA LYS A 201 19.12 12.81 -13.67
C LYS A 201 18.98 14.08 -12.84
N LEU A 202 19.84 15.04 -13.12
CA LEU A 202 19.74 16.42 -12.66
C LEU A 202 20.10 17.33 -13.85
N ALA A 203 19.12 18.01 -14.43
CA ALA A 203 19.32 18.83 -15.63
C ALA A 203 18.78 20.24 -15.40
N ALA A 204 19.61 21.26 -15.62
CA ALA A 204 19.19 22.65 -15.49
C ALA A 204 18.08 22.98 -16.52
N ALA A 205 16.96 23.50 -16.03
CA ALA A 205 15.82 23.91 -16.84
C ALA A 205 15.83 25.43 -17.13
N GLY A 206 16.39 26.22 -16.22
CA GLY A 206 16.56 27.66 -16.41
C GLY A 206 17.01 28.38 -15.14
N THR A 207 17.64 29.53 -15.31
CA THR A 207 18.09 30.40 -14.22
C THR A 207 17.59 31.82 -14.48
N THR A 208 17.04 32.46 -13.46
CA THR A 208 16.59 33.86 -13.56
C THR A 208 17.77 34.82 -13.48
N LEU A 209 17.57 36.07 -13.86
CA LEU A 209 18.49 37.14 -13.45
C LEU A 209 18.34 37.40 -11.94
N ALA A 210 19.35 38.03 -11.34
CA ALA A 210 19.23 38.54 -9.98
C ALA A 210 18.25 39.71 -9.97
N GLU A 211 17.23 39.64 -9.13
CA GLU A 211 16.17 40.65 -9.02
C GLU A 211 16.21 41.28 -7.63
N PRO A 212 16.14 42.62 -7.50
CA PRO A 212 15.93 43.26 -6.22
C PRO A 212 14.50 42.98 -5.75
N VAL A 213 14.31 42.78 -4.45
CA VAL A 213 12.99 42.62 -3.85
C VAL A 213 12.60 43.92 -3.15
N ASP A 214 11.46 44.51 -3.51
CA ASP A 214 11.10 45.85 -3.02
C ASP A 214 10.80 45.89 -1.50
N THR A 215 10.43 44.75 -0.92
CA THR A 215 10.00 44.65 0.49
C THR A 215 11.13 44.36 1.47
N ILE A 216 12.28 43.87 1.00
CA ILE A 216 13.47 43.57 1.82
C ILE A 216 14.72 43.99 1.06
N PRO A 217 15.77 44.55 1.70
CA PRO A 217 16.98 45.02 1.02
C PRO A 217 17.86 43.84 0.56
N ALA A 218 17.34 43.01 -0.33
CA ALA A 218 17.91 41.76 -0.79
C ALA A 218 17.69 41.57 -2.28
N TRP A 219 18.57 40.76 -2.86
CA TRP A 219 18.52 40.28 -4.23
C TRP A 219 18.21 38.79 -4.20
N ARG A 220 17.26 38.39 -5.04
CA ARG A 220 16.85 37.00 -5.21
C ARG A 220 17.29 36.50 -6.57
N LYS A 221 17.81 35.28 -6.63
CA LYS A 221 18.05 34.56 -7.88
C LYS A 221 17.56 33.13 -7.75
N ALA A 222 16.93 32.61 -8.79
CA ALA A 222 16.38 31.26 -8.78
C ALA A 222 16.92 30.43 -9.95
N THR A 223 17.06 29.13 -9.74
CA THR A 223 17.39 28.17 -10.79
C THR A 223 16.52 26.93 -10.62
N SER A 224 16.00 26.42 -11.73
CA SER A 224 15.14 25.23 -11.72
C SER A 224 15.87 24.06 -12.37
N PHE A 225 15.69 22.86 -11.81
CA PHE A 225 16.27 21.62 -12.32
C PHE A 225 15.19 20.55 -12.52
N ASP A 226 15.24 19.87 -13.66
CA ASP A 226 14.51 18.63 -13.88
C ASP A 226 15.29 17.45 -13.26
N VAL A 227 14.64 16.77 -12.33
CA VAL A 227 15.19 15.71 -11.49
C VAL A 227 14.49 14.38 -11.81
N LEU A 228 15.27 13.31 -12.01
CA LEU A 228 14.78 11.94 -11.92
C LEU A 228 15.39 11.30 -10.67
N TYR A 229 14.58 11.12 -9.64
CA TYR A 229 14.99 10.56 -8.37
C TYR A 229 14.45 9.13 -8.25
N GLU A 230 15.26 8.18 -7.80
CA GLU A 230 14.89 6.79 -7.59
C GLU A 230 15.08 6.45 -6.12
N TYR A 231 13.97 6.16 -5.43
CA TYR A 231 13.97 5.75 -4.04
C TYR A 231 13.81 4.24 -3.92
N ARG A 232 14.37 3.70 -2.84
CA ARG A 232 14.28 2.28 -2.48
C ARG A 232 13.61 2.19 -1.13
N TYR A 233 12.74 1.20 -0.98
CA TYR A 233 12.23 0.84 0.33
C TYR A 233 12.22 -0.68 0.44
N VAL A 234 12.49 -1.14 1.65
CA VAL A 234 12.28 -2.53 2.01
C VAL A 234 10.82 -2.62 2.40
N ASP A 235 10.13 -3.58 1.80
CA ASP A 235 8.80 -3.96 2.25
C ASP A 235 8.96 -4.63 3.63
N GLU A 236 8.67 -3.89 4.70
CA GLU A 236 8.71 -4.41 6.06
C GLU A 236 7.44 -5.19 6.42
N ASP A 237 6.44 -5.27 5.54
CA ASP A 237 5.22 -6.06 5.78
C ASP A 237 5.52 -7.57 5.88
N ASP A 238 6.66 -8.01 5.35
CA ASP A 238 7.25 -9.34 5.56
C ASP A 238 8.04 -9.45 6.90
N ALA A 239 7.84 -8.53 7.85
CA ALA A 239 8.40 -8.58 9.21
C ALA A 239 8.06 -9.92 9.88
N ALA A 240 9.04 -10.82 9.96
CA ALA A 240 9.03 -12.07 10.72
C ALA A 240 7.68 -12.83 10.72
N SER A 241 6.97 -12.83 9.60
CA SER A 241 5.68 -13.50 9.51
C SER A 241 5.88 -15.02 9.60
N LEU A 242 5.01 -15.70 10.35
CA LEU A 242 5.06 -17.17 10.57
C LEU A 242 4.74 -17.98 9.30
N ILE A 243 4.67 -17.34 8.13
CA ILE A 243 4.51 -18.02 6.85
C ILE A 243 5.84 -18.71 6.52
N ALA A 244 5.98 -19.95 6.95
CA ALA A 244 7.07 -20.82 6.54
C ALA A 244 6.99 -21.05 5.02
N ARG A 245 7.75 -20.25 4.27
CA ARG A 245 8.01 -20.48 2.85
C ARG A 245 9.20 -21.42 2.77
N ILE A 246 8.98 -22.70 2.51
CA ILE A 246 10.08 -23.63 2.27
C ILE A 246 10.39 -23.58 0.76
N PRO A 247 11.52 -22.97 0.34
CA PRO A 247 11.95 -23.08 -1.03
C PRO A 247 12.30 -24.54 -1.31
N VAL A 248 11.64 -25.13 -2.30
CA VAL A 248 11.97 -26.46 -2.82
C VAL A 248 12.51 -26.29 -4.23
N THR A 249 13.62 -26.95 -4.49
CA THR A 249 14.16 -27.04 -5.84
C THR A 249 13.42 -28.17 -6.55
N THR A 250 12.54 -27.83 -7.49
CA THR A 250 11.73 -28.80 -8.24
C THR A 250 12.47 -29.39 -9.44
N ASP A 251 13.58 -28.77 -9.84
CA ASP A 251 14.41 -29.19 -10.98
C ASP A 251 15.70 -29.91 -10.51
N PRO A 252 16.03 -31.10 -11.07
CA PRO A 252 17.31 -31.79 -10.86
C PRO A 252 18.56 -31.08 -11.41
N GLU A 253 18.45 -29.88 -12.00
CA GLU A 253 19.61 -29.11 -12.45
C GLU A 253 20.66 -28.81 -11.37
N ALA A 254 21.90 -28.58 -11.83
CA ALA A 254 23.06 -28.34 -10.97
C ALA A 254 22.82 -27.15 -10.02
N SER A 255 23.26 -27.32 -8.78
CA SER A 255 23.19 -26.27 -7.77
C SER A 255 23.86 -24.99 -8.26
N GLY A 256 23.11 -23.87 -8.28
CA GLY A 256 23.59 -22.56 -8.73
C GLY A 256 23.34 -22.24 -10.21
N SER A 257 22.66 -23.11 -10.98
CA SER A 257 22.23 -22.80 -12.35
C SER A 257 21.22 -21.63 -12.36
N PRO A 258 21.39 -20.63 -13.26
CA PRO A 258 20.39 -19.57 -13.45
C PRO A 258 19.09 -20.09 -14.09
N ALA A 259 19.08 -21.32 -14.61
CA ALA A 259 17.88 -21.97 -15.15
C ALA A 259 17.12 -22.80 -14.09
N ARG A 260 17.63 -22.86 -12.85
CA ARG A 260 17.04 -23.69 -11.79
C ARG A 260 15.71 -23.12 -11.34
N GLU A 261 14.65 -23.90 -11.53
CA GLU A 261 13.33 -23.56 -10.99
C GLU A 261 13.31 -23.76 -9.47
N VAL A 262 13.01 -22.67 -8.75
CA VAL A 262 12.76 -22.68 -7.31
C VAL A 262 11.25 -22.53 -7.12
N GLY A 263 10.61 -23.59 -6.65
CA GLY A 263 9.22 -23.55 -6.20
C GLY A 263 9.17 -23.16 -4.72
N THR A 264 8.11 -22.49 -4.30
CA THR A 264 7.84 -22.24 -2.88
C THR A 264 6.68 -23.12 -2.45
N VAL A 265 6.90 -24.03 -1.50
CA VAL A 265 5.79 -24.68 -0.80
C VAL A 265 5.33 -23.73 0.30
N VAL A 266 4.06 -23.32 0.22
CA VAL A 266 3.39 -22.52 1.24
C VAL A 266 2.48 -23.45 2.02
N ASP A 267 2.55 -23.40 3.35
CA ASP A 267 1.60 -24.12 4.23
C ASP A 267 0.17 -23.57 4.07
N GLU A 268 -0.86 -24.32 4.45
CA GLU A 268 -2.27 -23.85 4.46
C GLU A 268 -2.52 -22.92 5.67
N LEU A 269 -1.76 -21.82 5.71
CA LEU A 269 -1.83 -20.78 6.72
C LEU A 269 -2.20 -19.45 6.06
N VAL A 270 -3.21 -18.77 6.61
CA VAL A 270 -3.56 -17.41 6.21
C VAL A 270 -3.31 -16.45 7.37
N ARG A 271 -2.93 -15.22 7.04
CA ARG A 271 -2.78 -14.10 7.97
C ARG A 271 -3.92 -13.12 7.71
N TRP A 272 -4.56 -12.65 8.77
CA TRP A 272 -5.53 -11.56 8.76
C TRP A 272 -4.97 -10.38 9.56
N ASP A 273 -5.06 -9.19 8.99
CA ASP A 273 -4.68 -7.91 9.60
C ASP A 273 -5.52 -6.75 9.02
N GLU A 274 -5.13 -5.52 9.33
CA GLU A 274 -5.78 -4.29 8.85
C GLU A 274 -5.77 -4.11 7.33
N GLU A 275 -4.80 -4.71 6.65
CA GLU A 275 -4.64 -4.58 5.21
C GLU A 275 -5.53 -5.58 4.50
N VAL A 276 -5.49 -6.84 4.96
CA VAL A 276 -6.17 -7.93 4.29
C VAL A 276 -6.54 -9.07 5.25
N ALA A 277 -7.74 -9.61 5.05
CA ALA A 277 -8.22 -10.81 5.72
C ALA A 277 -8.66 -11.86 4.68
N PRO A 278 -7.74 -12.52 3.97
CA PRO A 278 -8.06 -13.51 2.96
C PRO A 278 -8.78 -14.71 3.56
N THR A 279 -9.77 -15.25 2.85
CA THR A 279 -10.45 -16.48 3.24
C THR A 279 -9.46 -17.66 3.26
N LEU A 280 -9.39 -18.40 4.37
CA LEU A 280 -8.75 -19.70 4.39
C LEU A 280 -9.64 -20.67 3.63
N VAL A 281 -9.12 -21.32 2.58
CA VAL A 281 -9.88 -22.27 1.77
C VAL A 281 -9.12 -23.59 1.67
N VAL A 282 -9.78 -24.68 2.06
CA VAL A 282 -9.30 -26.05 1.86
C VAL A 282 -10.15 -26.69 0.77
N HIS A 283 -9.50 -27.27 -0.24
CA HIS A 283 -10.16 -27.98 -1.33
C HIS A 283 -10.09 -29.49 -1.14
N GLY A 284 -11.14 -30.20 -1.58
CA GLY A 284 -11.07 -31.66 -1.67
C GLY A 284 -10.16 -32.15 -2.82
N PRO A 285 -9.75 -33.43 -2.81
CA PRO A 285 -9.99 -34.41 -1.77
C PRO A 285 -9.08 -34.17 -0.54
N ALA A 286 -9.68 -33.91 0.63
CA ALA A 286 -8.97 -33.59 1.86
C ALA A 286 -9.81 -33.94 3.10
N ALA A 287 -9.16 -34.01 4.27
CA ALA A 287 -9.84 -34.18 5.55
C ALA A 287 -9.35 -33.07 6.49
N VAL A 288 -10.26 -32.18 6.90
CA VAL A 288 -9.96 -31.20 7.95
C VAL A 288 -10.23 -31.86 9.28
N SER A 289 -9.17 -32.08 10.05
CA SER A 289 -9.21 -32.77 11.36
C SER A 289 -8.89 -31.84 12.52
N ARG A 290 -8.33 -30.66 12.23
CA ARG A 290 -7.87 -29.71 13.21
C ARG A 290 -7.91 -28.29 12.64
N VAL A 291 -8.28 -27.31 13.45
CA VAL A 291 -8.28 -25.88 13.12
C VAL A 291 -7.62 -25.14 14.26
N ALA A 292 -6.60 -24.33 13.96
CA ALA A 292 -5.89 -23.55 14.96
C ALA A 292 -5.80 -22.08 14.54
N ALA A 293 -5.74 -21.21 15.55
CA ALA A 293 -5.49 -19.79 15.36
C ALA A 293 -4.41 -19.31 16.34
N LEU A 294 -3.55 -18.39 15.89
CA LEU A 294 -2.72 -17.55 16.75
C LEU A 294 -3.23 -16.13 16.60
N THR A 295 -3.54 -15.48 17.71
CA THR A 295 -4.18 -14.16 17.73
C THR A 295 -3.35 -13.20 18.56
N PHE A 296 -3.08 -12.01 18.03
CA PHE A 296 -2.61 -10.86 18.76
C PHE A 296 -3.63 -9.75 18.56
N VAL A 297 -4.25 -9.29 19.65
CA VAL A 297 -5.29 -8.27 19.63
C VAL A 297 -4.99 -7.29 20.76
N PRO A 298 -4.14 -6.29 20.51
CA PRO A 298 -3.83 -5.30 21.54
C PRO A 298 -5.01 -4.35 21.68
N GLY A 299 -5.69 -4.40 22.83
CA GLY A 299 -6.78 -3.49 23.15
C GLY A 299 -8.18 -4.13 23.08
N PRO A 300 -9.18 -3.46 22.51
CA PRO A 300 -10.57 -3.93 22.54
C PRO A 300 -10.76 -5.21 21.72
N PRO A 301 -11.78 -6.03 22.03
CA PRO A 301 -12.08 -7.23 21.25
C PRO A 301 -12.36 -6.91 19.78
N LEU A 302 -11.88 -7.80 18.89
CA LEU A 302 -12.15 -7.75 17.45
C LEU A 302 -13.67 -7.73 17.19
N GLY A 303 -14.11 -6.70 16.48
CA GLY A 303 -15.45 -6.60 15.92
C GLY A 303 -15.58 -7.36 14.59
N GLY A 304 -16.78 -7.38 14.03
CA GLY A 304 -17.09 -8.06 12.76
C GLY A 304 -17.64 -9.47 12.98
N THR A 305 -17.46 -10.33 11.99
CA THR A 305 -17.93 -11.72 12.03
C THR A 305 -16.93 -12.68 11.40
N VAL A 306 -16.82 -13.87 11.97
CA VAL A 306 -16.11 -15.01 11.39
C VAL A 306 -17.13 -16.03 10.89
N THR A 307 -17.02 -16.42 9.63
CA THR A 307 -17.89 -17.43 9.01
C THR A 307 -17.09 -18.69 8.73
N PHE A 308 -17.53 -19.82 9.28
CA PHE A 308 -17.09 -21.15 8.86
C PHE A 308 -18.10 -21.69 7.87
N ARG A 309 -17.64 -22.21 6.75
CA ARG A 309 -18.52 -22.72 5.70
C ARG A 309 -17.97 -24.00 5.11
N ARG A 310 -18.88 -24.94 4.85
CA ARG A 310 -18.63 -26.11 4.01
C ARG A 310 -19.52 -26.03 2.78
N THR A 311 -18.96 -26.33 1.61
CA THR A 311 -19.74 -26.47 0.37
C THR A 311 -19.33 -27.73 -0.39
N SER A 312 -20.27 -28.32 -1.13
CA SER A 312 -20.00 -29.42 -2.07
C SER A 312 -19.74 -28.94 -3.49
N GLY A 313 -20.02 -27.67 -3.77
CA GLY A 313 -20.03 -27.09 -5.11
C GLY A 313 -21.23 -27.51 -5.97
N SER A 314 -22.19 -28.27 -5.41
CA SER A 314 -23.41 -28.68 -6.11
C SER A 314 -24.43 -27.55 -6.32
N GLY A 315 -24.28 -26.44 -5.58
CA GLY A 315 -25.25 -25.33 -5.56
C GLY A 315 -26.49 -25.62 -4.72
N ALA A 316 -26.45 -26.63 -3.85
CA ALA A 316 -27.52 -26.88 -2.88
C ALA A 316 -27.72 -25.68 -1.93
N PRO A 317 -28.93 -25.49 -1.37
CA PRO A 317 -29.18 -24.45 -0.37
C PRO A 317 -28.24 -24.62 0.83
N VAL A 318 -27.68 -23.50 1.30
CA VAL A 318 -26.81 -23.48 2.49
C VAL A 318 -27.68 -23.49 3.74
N THR A 319 -27.44 -24.45 4.63
CA THR A 319 -28.08 -24.47 5.96
C THR A 319 -27.20 -23.73 6.98
N SER A 320 -27.76 -22.70 7.62
CA SER A 320 -27.06 -21.95 8.67
C SER A 320 -27.31 -22.50 10.06
N PHE A 321 -26.25 -22.61 10.86
CA PHE A 321 -26.27 -23.06 12.25
C PHE A 321 -26.00 -21.90 13.21
N GLY A 322 -26.43 -22.06 14.48
CA GLY A 322 -26.28 -21.04 15.51
C GLY A 322 -24.93 -21.03 16.23
N ASP A 323 -24.21 -22.15 16.21
CA ASP A 323 -22.92 -22.33 16.87
C ASP A 323 -22.02 -23.31 16.11
N LEU A 324 -20.71 -23.27 16.43
CA LEU A 324 -19.70 -24.07 15.73
C LEU A 324 -19.86 -25.57 16.01
N ASP A 325 -20.37 -25.96 17.17
CA ASP A 325 -20.53 -27.36 17.56
C ASP A 325 -21.62 -28.03 16.72
N ALA A 326 -22.78 -27.38 16.56
CA ALA A 326 -23.88 -27.83 15.73
C ALA A 326 -23.48 -27.90 14.25
N PHE A 327 -22.74 -26.90 13.77
CA PHE A 327 -22.19 -26.90 12.41
C PHE A 327 -21.24 -28.09 12.19
N LEU A 328 -20.28 -28.32 13.08
CA LEU A 328 -19.32 -29.43 12.96
C LEU A 328 -20.02 -30.79 13.08
N ALA A 329 -20.97 -30.94 13.99
CA ALA A 329 -21.74 -32.18 14.13
C ALA A 329 -22.53 -32.53 12.85
N ALA A 330 -23.02 -31.53 12.11
CA ALA A 330 -23.76 -31.73 10.87
C ALA A 330 -22.87 -31.96 9.64
N THR A 331 -21.64 -31.43 9.66
CA THR A 331 -20.75 -31.38 8.49
C THR A 331 -19.57 -32.34 8.55
N SER A 332 -19.26 -32.91 9.72
CA SER A 332 -18.16 -33.86 9.92
C SER A 332 -18.57 -35.32 9.77
N GLY A 333 -17.57 -36.19 9.61
CA GLY A 333 -17.72 -37.64 9.53
C GLY A 333 -17.82 -38.19 8.10
N ASP A 334 -17.94 -39.51 7.99
CA ASP A 334 -18.00 -40.22 6.71
C ASP A 334 -19.33 -40.01 5.98
N THR A 335 -20.40 -39.73 6.74
CA THR A 335 -21.77 -39.54 6.24
C THR A 335 -22.39 -38.28 6.87
N PRO A 336 -21.89 -37.09 6.49
CA PRO A 336 -22.36 -35.83 7.07
C PRO A 336 -23.83 -35.60 6.71
N THR A 337 -24.61 -35.05 7.64
CA THR A 337 -26.02 -34.76 7.38
C THR A 337 -26.16 -33.61 6.39
N HIS A 338 -25.21 -32.66 6.38
CA HIS A 338 -25.18 -31.51 5.47
C HIS A 338 -23.79 -31.34 4.81
N THR A 339 -23.79 -31.13 3.50
CA THR A 339 -22.59 -30.83 2.70
C THR A 339 -22.45 -29.36 2.32
N ASP A 340 -23.52 -28.59 2.49
CA ASP A 340 -23.61 -27.17 2.18
C ASP A 340 -24.20 -26.46 3.39
N ALA A 341 -23.33 -25.91 4.23
CA ALA A 341 -23.71 -25.35 5.53
C ALA A 341 -22.75 -24.23 5.93
N ASP A 342 -23.22 -23.33 6.80
CA ASP A 342 -22.39 -22.31 7.42
C ASP A 342 -22.75 -22.05 8.89
N VAL A 343 -21.85 -21.36 9.56
CA VAL A 343 -22.07 -20.73 10.85
C VAL A 343 -21.32 -19.42 10.87
N THR A 344 -21.97 -18.36 11.36
CA THR A 344 -21.39 -17.02 11.48
C THR A 344 -21.41 -16.59 12.94
N LEU A 345 -20.24 -16.23 13.47
CA LEU A 345 -20.02 -15.92 14.88
C LEU A 345 -19.31 -14.58 15.04
N ALA A 346 -19.42 -13.96 16.21
CA ALA A 346 -18.49 -12.89 16.58
C ALA A 346 -17.07 -13.48 16.70
N PRO A 347 -15.99 -12.73 16.41
CA PRO A 347 -14.63 -13.25 16.47
C PRO A 347 -14.27 -13.88 17.82
N ALA A 348 -14.67 -13.25 18.93
CA ALA A 348 -14.43 -13.79 20.28
C ALA A 348 -15.10 -15.17 20.49
N ASP A 349 -16.33 -15.33 20.03
CA ASP A 349 -17.07 -16.59 20.10
C ASP A 349 -16.45 -17.64 19.17
N ALA A 350 -16.02 -17.24 17.97
CA ALA A 350 -15.35 -18.12 17.02
C ALA A 350 -14.04 -18.69 17.59
N PHE A 351 -13.17 -17.84 18.15
CA PHE A 351 -11.89 -18.29 18.71
C PHE A 351 -12.07 -19.09 20.00
N THR A 352 -13.04 -18.72 20.84
CA THR A 352 -13.40 -19.49 22.04
C THR A 352 -13.96 -20.87 21.68
N ALA A 353 -14.77 -20.96 20.61
CA ALA A 353 -15.29 -22.22 20.11
C ALA A 353 -14.19 -23.12 19.51
N LEU A 354 -13.02 -22.59 19.16
CA LEU A 354 -11.89 -23.44 18.77
C LEU A 354 -11.27 -24.15 19.98
N GLY A 355 -11.24 -23.53 21.15
CA GLY A 355 -10.75 -24.17 22.35
C GLY A 355 -10.26 -23.19 23.40
N PRO A 356 -9.72 -23.69 24.52
CA PRO A 356 -9.14 -22.82 25.53
C PRO A 356 -7.94 -22.07 24.97
N ALA A 357 -7.89 -20.77 25.26
CA ALA A 357 -6.73 -19.93 24.98
C ALA A 357 -5.50 -20.45 25.73
N ALA A 358 -4.38 -20.57 25.02
CA ALA A 358 -3.07 -20.93 25.55
C ALA A 358 -2.04 -19.86 25.16
N PRO A 359 -0.98 -19.64 25.97
CA PRO A 359 0.12 -18.77 25.59
C PRO A 359 0.74 -19.23 24.25
N GLY A 360 0.88 -18.30 23.31
CA GLY A 360 1.56 -18.49 22.03
C GLY A 360 3.00 -17.97 22.05
N PRO A 361 3.67 -17.96 20.89
CA PRO A 361 5.00 -17.38 20.76
C PRO A 361 4.96 -15.85 20.87
N THR A 362 6.12 -15.26 21.20
CA THR A 362 6.36 -13.81 21.12
C THR A 362 7.04 -13.47 19.79
N LEU A 363 6.43 -12.64 18.94
CA LEU A 363 6.88 -12.37 17.57
C LEU A 363 6.43 -10.98 17.13
N GLY A 364 7.21 -10.29 16.29
CA GLY A 364 6.84 -8.96 15.79
C GLY A 364 6.82 -7.89 16.88
N ASP A 365 6.43 -6.69 16.51
CA ASP A 365 6.19 -5.49 17.35
C ASP A 365 5.19 -4.61 16.59
N TRP A 366 3.98 -5.16 16.39
CA TRP A 366 2.92 -4.61 15.53
C TRP A 366 2.32 -3.34 16.12
N ASP A 367 2.31 -3.20 17.44
CA ASP A 367 1.89 -1.96 18.10
C ASP A 367 3.03 -0.93 18.26
N THR A 368 4.25 -1.27 17.80
CA THR A 368 5.44 -0.41 17.80
C THR A 368 5.80 0.14 19.18
N ASP A 369 5.55 -0.64 20.24
CA ASP A 369 5.87 -0.26 21.61
C ASP A 369 7.32 -0.61 22.02
N GLY A 370 8.06 -1.31 21.15
CA GLY A 370 9.44 -1.74 21.38
C GLY A 370 9.56 -3.08 22.11
N THR A 371 8.44 -3.77 22.33
CA THR A 371 8.34 -5.08 22.99
C THR A 371 7.78 -6.12 22.02
N PRO A 372 8.33 -7.34 21.97
CA PRO A 372 7.75 -8.37 21.13
C PRO A 372 6.33 -8.75 21.51
N ASP A 373 5.43 -8.81 20.53
CA ASP A 373 4.00 -9.08 20.76
C ASP A 373 3.77 -10.51 21.26
N ALA A 374 2.99 -10.66 22.32
CA ALA A 374 2.63 -11.96 22.89
C ALA A 374 1.33 -12.50 22.28
N TYR A 375 1.44 -13.54 21.44
CA TYR A 375 0.28 -14.16 20.82
C TYR A 375 -0.45 -15.08 21.78
N THR A 376 -1.76 -15.23 21.56
CA THR A 376 -2.61 -16.24 22.20
C THR A 376 -3.01 -17.28 21.15
N GLY A 377 -2.73 -18.55 21.44
CA GLY A 377 -3.12 -19.67 20.60
C GLY A 377 -4.42 -20.32 21.03
N VAL A 378 -5.24 -20.70 20.05
CA VAL A 378 -6.40 -21.58 20.22
C VAL A 378 -6.32 -22.71 19.21
N ASP A 379 -6.79 -23.89 19.61
CA ASP A 379 -6.69 -25.10 18.80
C ASP A 379 -7.88 -26.02 19.03
N ARG A 380 -8.54 -26.39 17.93
CA ARG A 380 -9.63 -27.36 17.91
C ARG A 380 -9.22 -28.60 17.15
N ARG A 381 -9.09 -29.71 17.86
CA ARG A 381 -9.15 -31.03 17.24
C ARG A 381 -10.61 -31.44 17.05
N LEU A 382 -10.96 -31.92 15.87
CA LEU A 382 -12.30 -32.40 15.56
C LEU A 382 -12.42 -33.88 15.92
N ASP A 383 -13.50 -34.25 16.62
CA ASP A 383 -13.79 -35.65 16.96
C ASP A 383 -13.99 -36.52 15.71
N ALA A 384 -14.64 -35.94 14.70
CA ALA A 384 -14.74 -36.47 13.35
C ALA A 384 -14.25 -35.42 12.35
N PRO A 385 -13.45 -35.78 11.34
CA PRO A 385 -12.96 -34.82 10.37
C PRO A 385 -14.08 -34.34 9.44
N VAL A 386 -14.01 -33.10 8.99
CA VAL A 386 -14.78 -32.62 7.83
C VAL A 386 -14.13 -33.21 6.58
N ARG A 387 -14.82 -34.17 5.95
CA ARG A 387 -14.34 -34.81 4.72
C ARG A 387 -14.78 -34.02 3.49
N LEU A 388 -13.81 -33.57 2.71
CA LEU A 388 -14.00 -32.99 1.40
C LEU A 388 -13.67 -34.09 0.40
N ALA A 389 -14.67 -34.80 -0.11
CA ALA A 389 -14.50 -36.01 -0.92
C ALA A 389 -14.19 -35.68 -2.39
N HIS A 390 -14.71 -34.55 -2.88
CA HIS A 390 -14.61 -34.15 -4.28
C HIS A 390 -13.79 -32.87 -4.46
N PRO A 391 -13.19 -32.65 -5.64
CA PRO A 391 -12.44 -31.41 -5.94
C PRO A 391 -13.27 -30.12 -5.85
N THR A 392 -14.60 -30.24 -5.95
CA THR A 392 -15.54 -29.14 -5.80
C THR A 392 -15.88 -28.83 -4.35
N ASP A 393 -15.59 -29.75 -3.44
CA ASP A 393 -15.86 -29.58 -2.02
C ASP A 393 -14.87 -28.59 -1.42
N ARG A 394 -15.36 -27.70 -0.55
CA ARG A 394 -14.57 -26.68 0.11
C ARG A 394 -14.91 -26.57 1.59
N PHE A 395 -13.89 -26.30 2.39
CA PHE A 395 -14.03 -25.78 3.74
C PHE A 395 -13.40 -24.40 3.80
N GLU A 396 -14.15 -23.41 4.27
CA GLU A 396 -13.78 -22.00 4.21
C GLU A 396 -13.90 -21.37 5.60
N ILE A 397 -12.92 -20.53 5.96
CA ILE A 397 -12.99 -19.64 7.13
C ILE A 397 -12.76 -18.21 6.63
N ALA A 398 -13.76 -17.36 6.77
CA ALA A 398 -13.73 -15.98 6.31
C ALA A 398 -13.96 -15.00 7.47
N TYR A 399 -13.30 -13.85 7.41
CA TYR A 399 -13.59 -12.71 8.28
C TYR A 399 -14.28 -11.61 7.48
N ALA A 400 -15.32 -11.03 8.05
CA ALA A 400 -15.96 -9.83 7.53
C ALA A 400 -15.87 -8.74 8.60
N PRO A 401 -15.24 -7.58 8.30
CA PRO A 401 -15.13 -6.49 9.26
C PRO A 401 -16.51 -5.89 9.60
N PRO A 402 -16.67 -5.28 10.78
CA PRO A 402 -17.92 -4.65 11.16
C PRO A 402 -18.22 -3.45 10.25
N PRO A 403 -19.50 -3.14 9.96
CA PRO A 403 -19.84 -1.93 9.22
C PRO A 403 -19.54 -0.68 10.06
N GLY A 404 -18.77 0.26 9.51
CA GLY A 404 -18.46 1.55 10.15
C GLY A 404 -17.11 1.58 10.87
N PRO A 405 -16.85 2.57 11.75
CA PRO A 405 -15.54 2.81 12.36
C PRO A 405 -15.23 1.90 13.56
N ALA A 406 -15.90 0.74 13.68
CA ALA A 406 -15.66 -0.18 14.78
C ALA A 406 -14.29 -0.86 14.65
N THR A 407 -13.75 -1.28 15.79
CA THR A 407 -12.45 -1.96 15.93
C THR A 407 -12.51 -3.32 15.24
N GLY A 408 -12.20 -3.36 13.94
CA GLY A 408 -12.03 -4.59 13.18
C GLY A 408 -10.67 -5.20 13.49
N LEU A 409 -10.01 -5.77 12.48
CA LEU A 409 -8.56 -5.83 12.47
C LEU A 409 -8.08 -4.38 12.29
N ASP A 410 -8.00 -3.63 13.39
CA ASP A 410 -7.40 -2.30 13.43
C ASP A 410 -5.87 -2.44 13.40
N GLN A 411 -5.16 -1.29 13.37
CA GLN A 411 -3.78 -1.17 12.87
C GLN A 411 -2.68 -2.01 13.56
N THR A 412 -3.07 -2.88 14.47
CA THR A 412 -2.19 -3.62 15.37
C THR A 412 -2.65 -5.05 15.62
N ALA A 413 -3.89 -5.41 15.25
CA ALA A 413 -4.40 -6.76 15.50
C ALA A 413 -4.07 -7.72 14.35
N VAL A 414 -3.48 -8.87 14.70
CA VAL A 414 -3.00 -9.88 13.74
C VAL A 414 -3.54 -11.26 14.13
N VAL A 415 -4.11 -11.97 13.15
CA VAL A 415 -4.59 -13.34 13.32
C VAL A 415 -3.97 -14.26 12.27
N TYR A 416 -3.31 -15.32 12.72
CA TYR A 416 -2.88 -16.42 11.86
C TYR A 416 -3.85 -17.59 12.01
N LEU A 417 -4.37 -18.10 10.90
CA LEU A 417 -5.26 -19.24 10.87
C LEU A 417 -4.65 -20.38 10.07
N ARG A 418 -4.87 -21.60 10.55
CA ARG A 418 -4.36 -22.80 9.91
C ARG A 418 -5.30 -23.99 10.11
N VAL A 419 -5.33 -24.87 9.12
CA VAL A 419 -5.95 -26.19 9.21
C VAL A 419 -4.89 -27.29 9.26
N ASN A 420 -5.21 -28.40 9.92
CA ASN A 420 -4.36 -29.57 10.06
C ASN A 420 -2.89 -29.27 10.46
N PRO A 421 -2.63 -28.45 11.50
CA PRO A 421 -1.27 -28.30 12.01
C PRO A 421 -0.72 -29.65 12.50
N PRO A 422 0.59 -29.89 12.33
CA PRO A 422 1.25 -31.17 12.57
C PRO A 422 1.11 -31.70 14.00
#